data_AF-A0A497QEY8-F1
#
_entry.id   AF-A0A497QEY8-F1
#
_cell.length_a   1.000
_cell.length_b   1.000
_cell.length_c   1.000
_cell.angle_alpha   90.00
_cell.angle_beta   90.00
_cell.angle_gamma   90.00
#
_symmetry.space_group_name_H-M   'P 1'
#
loop_
_entity.id
_entity.type
_entity.pdbx_description
1 polymer ?
#
loop_
_entity_poly.entity_id
_entity_poly.type
_entity_poly.pdbx_seq_one_letter_code
_entity_poly.pdbx_strand_id
1 'polypeptide(L)'
;MSLTARDLVRRIASDAGQSYSEIARRVNQDMAKGKNLLSAVHEIARENGLDPGRYTLDPEKIAEEIRTILRKDYAQTLMISAVLAQMVESRGRDSLSPPAFFTFMEFLADATAAPKRREKRIGNVEEATTKIIELTTTLVSVICDWSRTGIVGVAESCPEPLRGLARVILRKTRLYQAGMWTCISCGKIVSIRETRALLCKECDARLPGPTTLKRTPPKRERHRTGYGRTVPGDTID
;
A
#
# COMPACT_ATOMS: atom_id res chain seq x y z
N MET A 1 10.49 10.94 -16.37
CA MET A 1 9.70 11.36 -15.19
C MET A 1 9.37 10.10 -14.42
N SER A 2 9.67 10.03 -13.12
CA SER A 2 9.45 8.80 -12.33
C SER A 2 7.98 8.70 -11.91
N LEU A 3 7.44 7.48 -11.85
CA LEU A 3 6.10 7.22 -11.31
C LEU A 3 6.14 6.65 -9.89
N THR A 4 7.26 6.07 -9.47
CA THR A 4 7.40 5.46 -8.15
C THR A 4 8.56 6.09 -7.38
N ALA A 5 8.46 6.09 -6.05
CA ALA A 5 9.56 6.47 -5.17
C ALA A 5 10.79 5.59 -5.43
N ARG A 6 10.58 4.31 -5.72
CA ARG A 6 11.64 3.36 -6.05
C ARG A 6 12.43 3.79 -7.29
N ASP A 7 11.75 4.16 -8.37
CA ASP A 7 12.40 4.61 -9.60
C ASP A 7 13.14 5.92 -9.39
N LEU A 8 12.55 6.83 -8.62
CA LEU A 8 13.17 8.10 -8.25
C LEU A 8 14.47 7.88 -7.47
N VAL A 9 14.43 7.03 -6.43
CA VAL A 9 15.58 6.68 -5.58
C VAL A 9 16.65 5.92 -6.37
N ARG A 10 16.27 5.02 -7.27
CA ARG A 10 17.21 4.33 -8.17
C ARG A 10 17.93 5.32 -9.10
N ARG A 11 17.19 6.27 -9.65
CA ARG A 11 17.75 7.26 -10.57
C ARG A 11 18.77 8.17 -9.88
N ILE A 12 18.42 8.73 -8.72
CA ILE A 12 19.38 9.55 -7.97
C ILE A 12 20.58 8.73 -7.48
N ALA A 13 20.40 7.46 -7.09
CA ALA A 13 21.50 6.58 -6.73
C ALA A 13 22.47 6.37 -7.90
N SER A 14 21.93 6.11 -9.09
CA SER A 14 22.70 5.98 -10.32
C SER A 14 23.43 7.27 -10.67
N ASP A 15 22.74 8.41 -10.63
CA ASP A 15 23.31 9.71 -11.02
C ASP A 15 24.37 10.20 -10.00
N ALA A 16 24.21 9.86 -8.72
CA ALA A 16 25.16 10.19 -7.65
C ALA A 16 26.33 9.19 -7.53
N GLY A 17 26.31 8.08 -8.27
CA GLY A 17 27.29 7.00 -8.14
C GLY A 17 27.24 6.27 -6.79
N GLN A 18 26.08 6.27 -6.11
CA GLN A 18 25.88 5.64 -4.80
C GLN A 18 25.01 4.39 -4.90
N SER A 19 25.06 3.54 -3.88
CA SER A 19 24.19 2.37 -3.83
C SER A 19 22.73 2.76 -3.57
N TYR A 20 21.78 2.03 -4.17
CA TYR A 20 20.34 2.24 -3.91
C TYR A 20 20.01 2.16 -2.41
N SER A 21 20.60 1.20 -1.70
CA SER A 21 20.37 0.98 -0.27
C SER A 21 20.82 2.18 0.58
N GLU A 22 21.91 2.83 0.19
CA GLU A 22 22.42 4.00 0.89
C GLU A 22 21.49 5.21 0.73
N ILE A 23 21.09 5.53 -0.50
CA ILE A 23 20.14 6.61 -0.77
C ILE A 23 18.79 6.31 -0.09
N ALA A 24 18.26 5.10 -0.24
CA ALA A 24 16.98 4.72 0.35
C ALA A 24 17.00 4.87 1.89
N ARG A 25 18.11 4.49 2.54
CA ARG A 25 18.30 4.68 3.98
C ARG A 25 18.28 6.15 4.35
N ARG A 26 18.97 7.01 3.60
CA ARG A 26 19.01 8.46 3.84
C ARG A 26 17.64 9.10 3.67
N VAL A 27 16.93 8.78 2.59
CA VAL A 27 15.55 9.24 2.35
C VAL A 27 14.64 8.84 3.51
N ASN A 28 14.70 7.58 3.96
CA ASN A 28 13.89 7.11 5.08
C ASN A 28 14.24 7.83 6.40
N GLN A 29 15.52 8.13 6.66
CA GLN A 29 15.94 8.88 7.85
C GLN A 29 15.40 10.32 7.82
N ASP A 30 15.44 10.96 6.66
CA ASP A 30 14.91 12.31 6.48
C ASP A 30 13.39 12.36 6.58
N MET A 31 12.69 11.39 6.01
CA MET A 31 11.25 11.23 6.20
C MET A 31 10.86 10.97 7.65
N ALA A 32 11.66 10.19 8.38
CA ALA A 32 11.46 9.97 9.81
C ALA A 32 11.67 11.25 10.65
N LYS A 33 12.46 12.22 10.17
CA LYS A 33 12.59 13.55 10.78
C LYS A 33 11.45 14.50 10.40
N GLY A 34 10.53 14.06 9.54
CA GLY A 34 9.36 14.81 9.10
C GLY A 34 9.54 15.57 7.79
N LYS A 35 10.62 15.31 7.04
CA LYS A 35 10.72 15.82 5.67
C LYS A 35 9.79 15.02 4.75
N ASN A 36 9.14 15.67 3.78
CA ASN A 36 8.44 14.93 2.75
C ASN A 36 9.43 14.21 1.80
N LEU A 37 8.94 13.23 1.03
CA LEU A 37 9.77 12.42 0.12
C LEU A 37 10.58 13.26 -0.88
N LEU A 38 9.94 14.24 -1.53
CA LEU A 38 10.58 15.05 -2.56
C LEU A 38 11.64 15.98 -1.97
N SER A 39 11.36 16.60 -0.82
CA SER A 39 12.33 17.41 -0.10
C SER A 39 13.56 16.60 0.30
N ALA A 40 13.38 15.38 0.80
CA ALA A 40 14.49 14.49 1.14
C ALA A 40 15.34 14.14 -0.11
N VAL A 41 14.68 13.79 -1.22
CA VAL A 41 15.39 13.49 -2.48
C VAL A 41 16.11 14.72 -3.04
N HIS A 42 15.49 15.90 -2.98
CA HIS A 42 16.07 17.15 -3.46
C HIS A 42 17.28 17.58 -2.66
N GLU A 43 17.26 17.38 -1.35
CA GLU A 43 18.40 17.66 -0.48
C GLU A 43 19.57 16.73 -0.81
N ILE A 44 19.32 15.43 -0.93
CA ILE A 44 20.33 14.46 -1.37
C ILE A 44 20.87 14.83 -2.76
N ALA A 45 20.02 15.29 -3.69
CA ALA A 45 20.46 15.72 -5.02
C ALA A 45 21.42 16.91 -4.93
N ARG A 46 21.07 17.95 -4.15
CA ARG A 46 21.93 19.12 -3.94
C ARG A 46 23.27 18.75 -3.31
N GLU A 47 23.27 17.88 -2.31
CA GLU A 47 24.50 17.43 -1.65
C GLU A 47 25.46 16.68 -2.60
N ASN A 48 24.93 16.04 -3.64
CA ASN A 48 25.71 15.36 -4.67
C ASN A 48 25.98 16.23 -5.92
N GLY A 49 25.68 17.54 -5.87
CA GLY A 49 25.87 18.45 -7.01
C GLY A 49 24.93 18.18 -8.20
N LEU A 50 23.82 17.50 -7.96
CA LEU A 50 22.81 17.18 -8.98
C LEU A 50 21.69 18.22 -8.95
N ASP A 51 21.07 18.45 -10.12
CA ASP A 51 19.90 19.33 -10.23
C ASP A 51 18.64 18.66 -9.62
N PRO A 52 18.07 19.21 -8.53
CA PRO A 52 16.87 18.67 -7.89
C PRO A 52 15.65 18.65 -8.82
N GLY A 53 15.57 19.59 -9.76
CA GLY A 53 14.46 19.70 -10.72
C GLY A 53 14.30 18.47 -11.62
N ARG A 54 15.35 17.65 -11.76
CA ARG A 54 15.30 16.40 -12.54
C ARG A 54 14.63 15.25 -11.79
N TYR A 55 14.42 15.38 -10.47
CA TYR A 55 13.88 14.36 -9.58
C TYR A 55 12.49 14.76 -9.08
N THR A 56 11.50 14.60 -9.95
CA THR A 56 10.10 14.94 -9.67
C THR A 56 9.19 13.73 -9.75
N LEU A 57 8.11 13.78 -8.98
CA LEU A 57 6.97 12.87 -9.03
C LEU A 57 5.72 13.68 -9.32
N ASP A 58 4.83 13.11 -10.12
CA ASP A 58 3.53 13.71 -10.43
C ASP A 58 2.44 12.88 -9.75
N PRO A 59 1.97 13.31 -8.58
CA PRO A 59 0.96 12.57 -7.81
C PRO A 59 -0.36 12.40 -8.57
N GLU A 60 -0.71 13.30 -9.50
CA GLU A 60 -1.93 13.18 -10.31
C GLU A 60 -1.80 12.05 -11.33
N LYS A 61 -0.63 11.93 -12.00
CA LYS A 61 -0.38 10.79 -12.89
C LYS A 61 -0.30 9.46 -12.13
N ILE A 62 0.25 9.45 -10.91
CA ILE A 62 0.24 8.26 -10.05
C ILE A 62 -1.20 7.84 -9.76
N ALA A 63 -2.06 8.78 -9.35
CA ALA A 63 -3.47 8.53 -9.11
C ALA A 63 -4.19 7.99 -10.36
N GLU A 64 -3.90 8.56 -11.53
CA GLU A 64 -4.53 8.11 -12.78
C GLU A 64 -4.06 6.71 -13.22
N GLU A 65 -2.80 6.38 -13.00
CA GLU A 65 -2.28 5.04 -13.26
C GLU A 65 -2.96 4.00 -12.34
N ILE A 66 -3.17 4.33 -11.05
CA ILE A 66 -3.93 3.47 -10.14
C ILE A 66 -5.34 3.24 -10.67
N ARG A 67 -6.06 4.30 -11.06
CA ARG A 67 -7.43 4.18 -11.62
C ARG A 67 -7.44 3.32 -12.89
N THR A 68 -6.44 3.49 -13.75
CA THR A 68 -6.31 2.74 -15.00
C THR A 68 -6.18 1.25 -14.71
N ILE A 69 -5.32 0.85 -13.77
CA ILE A 69 -5.14 -0.55 -13.38
C ILE A 69 -6.46 -1.13 -12.83
N LEU A 70 -7.13 -0.43 -11.91
CA LEU A 70 -8.34 -0.94 -11.25
C LEU A 70 -9.58 -0.97 -12.14
N ARG A 71 -9.62 -0.18 -13.21
CA ARG A 71 -10.75 -0.16 -14.16
C ARG A 71 -10.59 -1.15 -15.32
N LYS A 72 -9.37 -1.66 -15.54
CA LYS A 72 -9.04 -2.49 -16.70
C LYS A 72 -9.71 -3.87 -16.65
N ASP A 73 -9.59 -4.55 -15.51
CA ASP A 73 -10.16 -5.88 -15.32
C ASP A 73 -10.68 -6.03 -13.88
N TYR A 74 -11.98 -6.30 -13.77
CA TYR A 74 -12.65 -6.50 -12.49
C TYR A 74 -12.16 -7.77 -11.77
N ALA A 75 -11.89 -8.85 -12.49
CA ALA A 75 -11.39 -10.08 -11.87
C ALA A 75 -10.00 -9.87 -11.29
N GLN A 76 -9.10 -9.23 -12.05
CA GLN A 76 -7.78 -8.81 -11.55
C GLN A 76 -7.90 -7.88 -10.34
N THR A 77 -8.80 -6.91 -10.37
CA THR A 77 -9.02 -5.97 -9.25
C THR A 77 -9.48 -6.67 -7.98
N LEU A 78 -10.37 -7.67 -8.08
CA LEU A 78 -10.75 -8.50 -6.94
C LEU A 78 -9.58 -9.31 -6.39
N MET A 79 -8.74 -9.87 -7.26
CA MET A 79 -7.53 -10.60 -6.84
C MET A 79 -6.54 -9.68 -6.12
N ILE A 80 -6.27 -8.49 -6.67
CA ILE A 80 -5.45 -7.46 -6.02
C ILE A 80 -6.03 -7.13 -4.64
N SER A 81 -7.34 -6.88 -4.56
CA SER A 81 -8.02 -6.54 -3.29
C SER A 81 -7.81 -7.61 -2.22
N ALA A 82 -7.94 -8.89 -2.59
CA ALA A 82 -7.73 -10.00 -1.68
C ALA A 82 -6.29 -10.08 -1.18
N VAL A 83 -5.31 -9.90 -2.07
CA VAL A 83 -3.88 -9.91 -1.69
C VAL A 83 -3.56 -8.76 -0.74
N LEU A 84 -3.99 -7.53 -1.05
CA LEU A 84 -3.69 -6.37 -0.21
C LEU A 84 -4.36 -6.45 1.17
N ALA A 85 -5.58 -6.99 1.23
CA ALA A 85 -6.27 -7.25 2.50
C ALA A 85 -5.48 -8.24 3.39
N GLN A 86 -4.93 -9.31 2.81
CA GLN A 86 -4.06 -10.22 3.56
C GLN A 86 -2.75 -9.55 4.00
N MET A 87 -2.15 -8.72 3.14
CA MET A 87 -0.91 -8.02 3.46
C MET A 87 -1.08 -7.05 4.63
N VAL A 88 -2.17 -6.27 4.69
CA VAL A 88 -2.37 -5.33 5.81
C VAL A 88 -2.62 -6.03 7.16
N GLU A 89 -3.09 -7.28 7.15
CA GLU A 89 -3.26 -8.10 8.35
C GLU A 89 -2.01 -8.89 8.74
N SER A 90 -1.07 -9.06 7.81
CA SER A 90 0.18 -9.77 8.04
C SER A 90 1.11 -8.99 8.98
N ARG A 91 2.03 -9.70 9.65
CA ARG A 91 3.02 -9.10 10.55
C ARG A 91 4.40 -9.06 9.89
N GLY A 92 5.17 -8.02 10.21
CA GLY A 92 6.58 -7.94 9.82
C GLY A 92 6.79 -7.42 8.39
N ARG A 93 7.76 -7.98 7.67
CA ARG A 93 8.25 -7.42 6.39
C ARG A 93 7.26 -7.54 5.22
N ASP A 94 6.28 -8.43 5.32
CA ASP A 94 5.26 -8.64 4.29
C ASP A 94 4.05 -7.71 4.47
N SER A 95 4.02 -6.91 5.54
CA SER A 95 2.89 -6.04 5.84
C SER A 95 2.84 -4.82 4.93
N LEU A 96 1.72 -4.63 4.24
CA LEU A 96 1.44 -3.36 3.57
C LEU A 96 1.15 -2.28 4.62
N SER A 97 1.74 -1.10 4.46
CA SER A 97 1.45 0.01 5.38
C SER A 97 -0.05 0.35 5.36
N PRO A 98 -0.69 0.55 6.53
CA PRO A 98 -2.11 0.92 6.58
C PRO A 98 -2.47 2.15 5.73
N PRO A 99 -1.65 3.23 5.67
CA PRO A 99 -1.93 4.36 4.78
C PRO A 99 -1.98 4.01 3.29
N ALA A 100 -1.07 3.18 2.80
CA ALA A 100 -1.09 2.72 1.41
C ALA A 100 -2.33 1.86 1.15
N PHE A 101 -2.71 1.01 2.10
CA PHE A 101 -3.95 0.23 2.01
C PHE A 101 -5.21 1.12 2.00
N PHE A 102 -5.27 2.17 2.83
CA PHE A 102 -6.39 3.13 2.80
C PHE A 102 -6.51 3.82 1.46
N THR A 103 -5.39 4.21 0.87
CA THR A 103 -5.34 4.82 -0.45
C THR A 103 -5.92 3.88 -1.50
N PHE A 104 -5.50 2.61 -1.48
CA PHE A 104 -6.06 1.58 -2.35
C PHE A 104 -7.59 1.46 -2.18
N MET A 105 -8.09 1.43 -0.94
CA MET A 105 -9.54 1.31 -0.68
C MET A 105 -10.35 2.47 -1.24
N GLU A 106 -9.84 3.70 -1.20
CA GLU A 106 -10.52 4.86 -1.81
C GLU A 106 -10.60 4.72 -3.33
N PHE A 107 -9.49 4.35 -3.99
CA PHE A 107 -9.51 4.13 -5.43
C PHE A 107 -10.38 2.94 -5.84
N LEU A 108 -10.44 1.90 -5.00
CA LEU A 108 -11.31 0.74 -5.23
C LEU A 108 -12.78 1.15 -5.18
N ALA A 109 -13.17 1.95 -4.18
CA ALA A 109 -14.54 2.46 -4.06
C ALA A 109 -14.95 3.22 -5.33
N ASP A 110 -14.09 4.14 -5.80
CA ASP A 110 -14.31 4.90 -7.03
C ASP A 110 -14.39 4.00 -8.27
N ALA A 111 -13.55 2.96 -8.35
CA ALA A 111 -13.54 2.04 -9.48
C ALA A 111 -14.82 1.18 -9.55
N THR A 112 -15.39 0.79 -8.41
CA THR A 112 -16.62 -0.02 -8.37
C THR A 112 -17.86 0.73 -8.83
N ALA A 113 -17.86 2.07 -8.76
CA ALA A 113 -18.95 2.92 -9.21
C ALA A 113 -18.96 3.16 -10.75
N ALA A 114 -17.87 2.84 -11.45
CA ALA A 114 -17.70 3.12 -12.87
C ALA A 114 -18.23 1.99 -13.80
N PRO A 115 -18.66 2.29 -15.04
CA PRO A 115 -19.05 1.28 -16.02
C PRO A 115 -17.90 0.34 -16.35
N LYS A 116 -18.12 -0.98 -16.23
CA LYS A 116 -17.05 -1.98 -16.34
C LYS A 116 -16.68 -2.23 -17.80
N ARG A 117 -15.41 -2.02 -18.16
CA ARG A 117 -14.83 -2.57 -19.40
C ARG A 117 -14.41 -4.02 -19.13
N ARG A 118 -14.90 -4.94 -19.95
CA ARG A 118 -14.59 -6.36 -19.83
C ARG A 118 -13.51 -6.71 -20.85
N GLU A 119 -12.25 -6.61 -20.46
CA GLU A 119 -11.17 -7.18 -21.26
C GLU A 119 -11.16 -8.71 -21.11
N LYS A 120 -10.92 -9.42 -22.21
CA LYS A 120 -10.97 -10.90 -22.27
C LYS A 120 -9.72 -11.59 -21.70
N ARG A 121 -8.68 -10.85 -21.30
CA ARG A 121 -7.43 -11.43 -20.77
C ARG A 121 -7.10 -10.84 -19.41
N ILE A 122 -6.98 -11.73 -18.43
CA ILE A 122 -6.40 -11.41 -17.12
C ILE A 122 -4.92 -11.12 -17.37
N GLY A 123 -4.50 -9.88 -17.13
CA GLY A 123 -3.09 -9.50 -17.19
C GLY A 123 -2.27 -10.17 -16.08
N ASN A 124 -0.95 -9.97 -16.07
CA ASN A 124 -0.10 -10.46 -14.99
C ASN A 124 -0.52 -9.84 -13.64
N VAL A 125 -1.23 -10.61 -12.81
CA VAL A 125 -1.79 -10.14 -11.53
C VAL A 125 -0.67 -9.78 -10.54
N GLU A 126 0.44 -10.51 -10.56
CA GLU A 126 1.57 -10.25 -9.66
C GLU A 126 2.22 -8.90 -9.94
N GLU A 127 2.44 -8.61 -11.22
CA GLU A 127 2.99 -7.33 -11.68
C GLU A 127 2.03 -6.18 -11.36
N ALA A 128 0.74 -6.35 -11.64
CA ALA A 128 -0.27 -5.35 -11.32
C ALA A 128 -0.39 -5.09 -9.81
N THR A 129 -0.34 -6.15 -8.99
CA THR A 129 -0.38 -6.03 -7.52
C THR A 129 0.85 -5.27 -7.00
N THR A 130 2.04 -5.66 -7.47
CA THR A 130 3.30 -5.00 -7.10
C THR A 130 3.26 -3.52 -7.48
N LYS A 131 2.78 -3.22 -8.69
CA LYS A 131 2.64 -1.85 -9.18
C LYS A 131 1.65 -1.04 -8.34
N ILE A 132 0.51 -1.61 -7.95
CA ILE A 132 -0.43 -0.95 -7.04
C ILE A 132 0.21 -0.66 -5.69
N ILE A 133 0.97 -1.59 -5.12
CA ILE A 133 1.68 -1.38 -3.85
C ILE A 133 2.67 -0.22 -3.98
N GLU A 134 3.48 -0.20 -5.04
CA GLU A 134 4.46 0.86 -5.28
C GLU A 134 3.79 2.22 -5.51
N LEU A 135 2.74 2.27 -6.34
CA LEU A 135 2.01 3.52 -6.64
C LEU A 135 1.29 4.07 -5.41
N THR A 136 0.56 3.24 -4.68
CA THR A 136 -0.16 3.67 -3.47
C THR A 136 0.78 4.13 -2.38
N THR A 137 1.88 3.41 -2.13
CA THR A 137 2.90 3.80 -1.16
C THR A 137 3.60 5.10 -1.57
N THR A 138 3.93 5.25 -2.86
CA THR A 138 4.52 6.48 -3.40
C THR A 138 3.55 7.66 -3.26
N LEU A 139 2.28 7.47 -3.64
CA LEU A 139 1.28 8.53 -3.62
C LEU A 139 1.12 9.09 -2.21
N VAL A 140 0.93 8.24 -1.20
CA VAL A 140 0.83 8.68 0.20
C VAL A 140 2.10 9.41 0.65
N SER A 141 3.27 8.94 0.23
CA SER A 141 4.56 9.55 0.57
C SER A 141 4.71 10.97 0.00
N VAL A 142 3.95 11.31 -1.04
CA VAL A 142 3.98 12.64 -1.68
C VAL A 142 2.84 13.54 -1.21
N ILE A 143 1.64 13.00 -0.96
CA ILE A 143 0.46 13.81 -0.62
C ILE A 143 0.25 14.03 0.89
N CYS A 144 0.98 13.31 1.74
CA CYS A 144 0.89 13.39 3.20
C CYS A 144 2.22 13.80 3.84
N ASP A 145 2.14 14.50 4.97
CA ASP A 145 3.29 14.78 5.83
C ASP A 145 3.52 13.66 6.83
N TRP A 146 4.78 13.29 7.00
CA TRP A 146 5.22 12.17 7.82
C TRP A 146 5.93 12.62 9.08
N SER A 147 6.00 11.72 10.04
CA SER A 147 6.82 11.82 11.26
C SER A 147 7.25 10.42 11.67
N ARG A 148 8.03 10.29 12.76
CA ARG A 148 8.37 8.98 13.34
C ARG A 148 7.16 8.14 13.73
N THR A 149 6.04 8.76 14.11
CA THR A 149 4.83 8.06 14.55
C THR A 149 3.85 7.79 13.42
N GLY A 150 4.16 8.24 12.19
CA GLY A 150 3.35 8.08 10.98
C GLY A 150 2.87 9.41 10.43
N ILE A 151 1.73 9.39 9.74
CA ILE A 151 1.19 10.56 9.04
C ILE A 151 0.64 11.58 10.04
N VAL A 152 1.06 12.83 9.92
CA VAL A 152 0.67 13.94 10.80
C VAL A 152 -0.18 15.00 10.13
N GLY A 153 -0.11 15.12 8.80
CA GLY A 153 -0.81 16.15 8.03
C GLY A 153 -0.95 15.83 6.55
N VAL A 154 -1.55 16.76 5.82
CA VAL A 154 -1.57 16.78 4.35
C VAL A 154 -0.41 17.66 3.90
N ALA A 155 0.40 17.17 2.97
CA ALA A 155 1.57 17.90 2.50
C ALA A 155 1.15 19.24 1.86
N GLU A 156 1.91 20.30 2.12
CA GLU A 156 1.65 21.63 1.53
C GLU A 156 1.65 21.59 0.00
N SER A 157 2.54 20.76 -0.57
CA SER A 157 2.69 20.50 -2.00
C SER A 157 1.62 19.55 -2.58
N CYS A 158 0.66 19.09 -1.78
CA CYS A 158 -0.41 18.23 -2.26
C CYS A 158 -1.30 18.98 -3.28
N PRO A 159 -1.44 18.47 -4.52
CA PRO A 159 -2.30 19.10 -5.53
C PRO A 159 -3.75 19.14 -5.09
N GLU A 160 -4.44 20.22 -5.44
CA GLU A 160 -5.84 20.46 -5.04
C GLU A 160 -6.78 19.26 -5.36
N PRO A 161 -6.71 18.61 -6.54
CA PRO A 161 -7.54 17.45 -6.85
C PRO A 161 -7.36 16.25 -5.90
N LEU A 162 -6.21 16.16 -5.22
CA LEU A 162 -5.86 15.03 -4.35
C LEU A 162 -5.97 15.38 -2.85
N ARG A 163 -6.25 16.63 -2.48
CA ARG A 163 -6.37 17.04 -1.08
C ARG A 163 -7.52 16.33 -0.37
N GLY A 164 -8.62 16.09 -1.05
CA GLY A 164 -9.74 15.30 -0.52
C GLY A 164 -9.30 13.90 -0.11
N LEU A 165 -8.62 13.19 -1.01
CA LEU A 165 -8.03 11.87 -0.78
C LEU A 165 -7.03 11.90 0.40
N ALA A 166 -6.10 12.86 0.41
CA ALA A 166 -5.10 13.00 1.47
C ALA A 166 -5.74 13.21 2.86
N ARG A 167 -6.80 14.01 2.97
CA ARG A 167 -7.56 14.21 4.23
C ARG A 167 -8.23 12.93 4.70
N VAL A 168 -8.80 12.15 3.79
CA VAL A 168 -9.42 10.86 4.13
C VAL A 168 -8.37 9.87 4.64
N ILE A 169 -7.22 9.77 3.96
CA ILE A 169 -6.10 8.92 4.38
C ILE A 169 -5.62 9.35 5.77
N LEU A 170 -5.34 10.64 5.97
CA LEU A 170 -4.93 11.20 7.28
C LEU A 170 -5.91 10.81 8.39
N ARG A 171 -7.21 10.99 8.16
CA ARG A 171 -8.26 10.64 9.14
C ARG A 171 -8.25 9.14 9.46
N LYS A 172 -8.20 8.29 8.44
CA LYS A 172 -8.17 6.82 8.61
C LYS A 172 -6.91 6.34 9.30
N THR A 173 -5.76 6.93 8.98
CA THR A 173 -4.48 6.63 9.64
C THR A 173 -4.50 7.05 11.11
N ARG A 174 -5.04 8.22 11.46
CA ARG A 174 -5.17 8.63 12.87
C ARG A 174 -6.10 7.71 13.67
N LEU A 175 -7.22 7.29 13.08
CA LEU A 175 -8.10 6.28 13.69
C LEU A 175 -7.32 4.98 13.93
N TYR A 176 -6.59 4.50 12.94
CA TYR A 176 -5.77 3.29 13.05
C TYR A 176 -4.71 3.40 14.15
N GLN A 177 -3.98 4.51 14.20
CA GLN A 177 -2.97 4.80 15.24
C GLN A 177 -3.60 4.86 16.65
N ALA A 178 -4.86 5.27 16.76
CA ALA A 178 -5.62 5.26 18.01
C ALA A 178 -6.18 3.87 18.38
N GLY A 179 -5.83 2.81 17.64
CA GLY A 179 -6.33 1.46 17.90
C GLY A 179 -7.75 1.20 17.38
N MET A 180 -8.23 2.05 16.46
CA MET A 180 -9.59 2.02 15.92
C MET A 180 -9.61 1.74 14.42
N TRP A 181 -10.65 1.08 13.94
CA TRP A 181 -10.83 0.68 12.56
C TRP A 181 -12.25 0.99 12.08
N THR A 182 -12.40 1.30 10.79
CA THR A 182 -13.72 1.43 10.15
C THR A 182 -14.03 0.14 9.40
N CYS A 183 -15.00 -0.63 9.87
CA CYS A 183 -15.39 -1.89 9.24
C CYS A 183 -15.68 -1.69 7.74
N ILE A 184 -15.02 -2.48 6.88
CA ILE A 184 -15.12 -2.31 5.42
C ILE A 184 -16.52 -2.62 4.86
N SER A 185 -17.34 -3.38 5.61
CA SER A 185 -18.67 -3.79 5.16
C SER A 185 -19.76 -2.81 5.61
N CYS A 186 -19.77 -2.38 6.88
CA CYS A 186 -20.86 -1.58 7.44
C CYS A 186 -20.46 -0.15 7.83
N GLY A 187 -19.17 0.22 7.73
CA GLY A 187 -18.68 1.55 8.09
C GLY A 187 -18.63 1.83 9.60
N LYS A 188 -19.00 0.88 10.47
CA LYS A 188 -18.94 1.04 11.92
C LYS A 188 -17.50 1.17 12.40
N ILE A 189 -17.24 2.13 13.28
CA ILE A 189 -15.95 2.28 13.96
C ILE A 189 -15.87 1.26 15.11
N VAL A 190 -14.83 0.45 15.12
CA VAL A 190 -14.61 -0.63 16.09
C VAL A 190 -13.15 -0.64 16.55
N SER A 191 -12.83 -1.27 17.67
CA SER A 191 -11.43 -1.46 18.05
C SER A 191 -10.75 -2.44 17.09
N ILE A 192 -9.50 -2.17 16.72
CA ILE A 192 -8.68 -3.08 15.90
C ILE A 192 -8.61 -4.48 16.54
N ARG A 193 -8.60 -4.56 17.88
CA ARG A 193 -8.57 -5.84 18.61
C ARG A 193 -9.83 -6.68 18.41
N GLU A 194 -10.91 -6.05 17.97
CA GLU A 194 -12.20 -6.69 17.70
C GLU A 194 -12.44 -6.94 16.22
N THR A 195 -11.45 -6.60 15.37
CA THR A 195 -11.54 -6.82 13.93
C THR A 195 -10.94 -8.15 13.53
N ARG A 196 -11.57 -8.80 12.54
CA ARG A 196 -11.06 -9.97 11.84
C ARG A 196 -11.37 -9.81 10.36
N ALA A 197 -10.42 -10.10 9.48
CA ALA A 197 -10.57 -9.87 8.04
C ALA A 197 -11.01 -8.43 7.72
N LEU A 198 -10.54 -7.44 8.51
CA LEU A 198 -10.94 -6.03 8.43
C LEU A 198 -12.44 -5.75 8.66
N LEU A 199 -13.17 -6.70 9.24
CA LEU A 199 -14.61 -6.62 9.55
C LEU A 199 -14.85 -6.48 11.05
N CYS A 200 -15.97 -5.86 11.43
CA CYS A 200 -16.47 -5.95 12.80
C CYS A 200 -17.04 -7.34 13.07
N LYS A 201 -17.11 -7.74 14.34
CA LYS A 201 -17.65 -9.05 14.77
C LYS A 201 -19.01 -9.38 14.14
N GLU A 202 -19.90 -8.39 14.02
CA GLU A 202 -21.24 -8.56 13.44
C GLU A 202 -21.19 -8.88 11.94
N CYS A 203 -20.32 -8.21 11.18
CA CYS A 203 -20.16 -8.45 9.74
C CYS A 203 -19.39 -9.74 9.47
N ASP A 204 -18.37 -10.05 10.28
CA ASP A 204 -17.61 -11.30 10.20
C ASP A 204 -18.53 -12.50 10.46
N ALA A 205 -19.39 -12.45 11.48
CA ALA A 205 -20.34 -13.52 11.80
C ALA A 205 -21.40 -13.76 10.72
N ARG A 206 -21.65 -12.78 9.84
CA ARG A 206 -22.56 -12.92 8.70
C ARG A 206 -21.91 -13.54 7.48
N LEU A 207 -20.58 -13.60 7.44
CA LEU A 207 -19.90 -14.36 6.40
C LEU A 207 -20.20 -15.84 6.64
N PRO A 208 -20.53 -16.61 5.59
CA PRO A 208 -20.67 -18.05 5.73
C PRO A 208 -19.37 -18.58 6.33
N GLY A 209 -19.44 -19.09 7.56
CA GLY A 209 -18.31 -19.74 8.21
C GLY A 209 -17.82 -20.90 7.34
N PRO A 210 -16.60 -21.42 7.58
CA PRO A 210 -16.18 -22.65 6.94
C PRO A 210 -17.20 -23.74 7.34
N THR A 211 -18.10 -24.07 6.42
CA THR A 211 -19.01 -25.18 6.53
C THR A 211 -18.16 -26.41 6.80
N THR A 212 -18.18 -26.90 8.04
CA THR A 212 -17.78 -28.25 8.49
C THR A 212 -17.01 -29.08 7.45
N LEU A 213 -15.79 -28.67 7.10
CA LEU A 213 -14.83 -29.58 6.50
C LEU A 213 -14.30 -30.41 7.66
N LYS A 214 -14.78 -31.66 7.74
CA LYS A 214 -14.33 -32.69 8.68
C LYS A 214 -12.83 -32.53 8.96
N ARG A 215 -12.46 -32.47 10.25
CA ARG A 215 -11.10 -32.53 10.79
C ARG A 215 -10.22 -33.41 9.90
N THR A 216 -9.43 -32.76 9.05
CA THR A 216 -8.33 -33.43 8.36
C THR A 216 -7.23 -33.62 9.42
N PRO A 217 -6.55 -34.78 9.49
CA PRO A 217 -5.48 -35.03 10.47
C PRO A 217 -4.40 -33.95 10.42
N PRO A 218 -3.58 -33.79 11.49
CA PRO A 218 -2.65 -32.66 11.62
C PRO A 218 -1.76 -32.57 10.38
N LYS A 219 -1.96 -31.50 9.61
CA LYS A 219 -1.14 -31.19 8.44
C LYS A 219 0.21 -30.73 8.97
N ARG A 220 1.27 -31.48 8.65
CA ARG A 220 2.66 -31.02 8.75
C ARG A 220 2.73 -29.56 8.31
N GLU A 221 3.28 -28.70 9.16
CA GLU A 221 3.52 -27.30 8.78
C GLU A 221 4.38 -27.29 7.53
N ARG A 222 4.02 -26.43 6.58
CA ARG A 222 4.68 -26.36 5.28
C ARG A 222 5.56 -25.13 5.27
N HIS A 223 6.88 -25.32 5.22
CA HIS A 223 7.79 -24.20 5.07
C HIS A 223 7.72 -23.66 3.64
N ARG A 224 7.51 -22.36 3.55
CA ARG A 224 7.37 -21.64 2.29
C ARG A 224 8.75 -21.33 1.73
N THR A 225 9.05 -21.86 0.55
CA THR A 225 10.30 -21.57 -0.18
C THR A 225 10.07 -20.68 -1.41
N GLY A 226 8.81 -20.36 -1.73
CA GLY A 226 8.39 -19.44 -2.80
C GLY A 226 6.86 -19.37 -2.95
N TYR A 227 6.32 -18.57 -3.88
CA TYR A 227 4.88 -18.55 -4.18
C TYR A 227 4.46 -19.85 -4.89
N GLY A 228 3.48 -20.56 -4.33
CA GLY A 228 3.02 -21.87 -4.83
C GLY A 228 3.93 -23.06 -4.49
N ARG A 229 5.09 -22.82 -3.87
CA ARG A 229 6.03 -23.88 -3.48
C ARG A 229 6.12 -24.00 -1.97
N THR A 230 5.74 -25.16 -1.50
CA THR A 230 5.84 -25.55 -0.09
C THR A 230 6.61 -26.85 0.01
N VAL A 231 7.57 -26.90 0.91
CA VAL A 231 8.18 -28.17 1.36
C VAL A 231 7.55 -28.58 2.70
N PRO A 232 7.38 -29.89 2.94
CA PRO A 232 6.95 -30.37 4.26
C PRO A 232 7.98 -29.95 5.31
N GLY A 233 7.54 -29.26 6.36
CA GLY A 233 8.32 -29.00 7.57
C GLY A 233 8.21 -30.15 8.56
N ASP A 234 9.03 -30.06 9.62
CA ASP A 234 9.15 -31.09 10.64
C ASP A 234 7.88 -31.19 11.51
N THR A 235 7.66 -32.38 12.05
CA THR A 235 6.59 -32.64 13.02
C THR A 235 6.95 -31.99 14.35
N ILE A 236 6.12 -31.04 14.78
CA ILE A 236 6.15 -30.49 16.14
C ILE A 236 5.31 -31.45 17.00
N ASP A 237 5.94 -32.08 18.00
CA ASP A 237 5.26 -32.81 19.08
C ASP A 237 4.51 -31.85 20.02
#